data_AF-A0A3S0B853-F1
#
_entry.id   AF-A0A3S0B853-F1
#
_cell.length_a   1.000
_cell.length_b   1.000
_cell.length_c   1.000
_cell.angle_alpha   90.00
_cell.angle_beta   90.00
_cell.angle_gamma   90.00
#
_symmetry.space_group_name_H-M   'P 1'
#
loop_
_entity.id
_entity.type
_entity.pdbx_description
1 polymer ?
#
loop_
_entity_poly.entity_id
_entity_poly.type
_entity_poly.pdbx_seq_one_letter_code
_entity_poly.pdbx_strand_id
1 'polypeptide(L)'
;MPLHNLLGNAELPIVIRGTTQRSSRLVASARRNTVSIVDSAYLHIRDLTLDGAHQPADAVKAEGHARFAHHITLENLHIVNHGLSQAFVGISTKCPSWNWVIRGNRIVGAGTGMYLGNSDGRAPFIAGIIEQNQLIASVGYNLQLKHQATRPDLPDMPKGLSHTIIRRNLFVKARNSSRGHDARPSLLVGHWPLEGPGKEDRYEIHGNLFYQNPGEALFQGEGNLAFYNNLLVNAFGDAIHIQPHNDIPRKIDIFHNTVIASGAGIAVRTGILPSDFTQRVDRNAVFAAQPLSGGLQGLNLNADWRDAPRYLRRPFAPLAQLRLDPLDGKISLKAPSPAWMSDYAESDLDYEGRTAVDGYLGAYARSSSRLPIERWLGKSALQGLIVDEK
;
A
#
# COMPACT_ATOMS: atom_id res chain seq x y z
N MET A 1 -14.39 14.44 16.46
CA MET A 1 -13.32 15.22 17.10
C MET A 1 -12.80 16.21 16.08
N PRO A 2 -13.16 17.49 16.18
CA PRO A 2 -12.63 18.53 15.31
C PRO A 2 -11.19 18.89 15.73
N LEU A 3 -10.26 18.84 14.78
CA LEU A 3 -8.86 19.22 14.92
C LEU A 3 -8.59 20.32 13.90
N HIS A 4 -9.02 21.53 14.24
CA HIS A 4 -9.08 22.64 13.31
C HIS A 4 -8.12 23.73 13.77
N ASN A 5 -7.33 24.29 12.84
CA ASN A 5 -6.37 25.38 13.09
C ASN A 5 -5.34 25.04 14.19
N LEU A 6 -4.93 23.79 14.28
CA LEU A 6 -3.94 23.32 15.26
C LEU A 6 -2.57 23.27 14.59
N LEU A 7 -1.64 24.12 15.05
CA LEU A 7 -0.31 24.27 14.47
C LEU A 7 0.75 23.93 15.51
N GLY A 8 1.19 22.68 15.54
CA GLY A 8 2.42 22.30 16.25
C GLY A 8 3.67 22.66 15.43
N ASN A 9 4.82 22.15 15.85
CA ASN A 9 6.05 22.17 15.04
C ASN A 9 6.82 20.86 15.18
N ALA A 10 7.95 20.74 14.47
CA ALA A 10 8.75 19.50 14.43
C ALA A 10 9.29 19.09 15.81
N GLU A 11 9.61 20.05 16.68
CA GLU A 11 10.15 19.78 18.02
C GLU A 11 9.03 19.57 19.06
N LEU A 12 7.90 20.24 18.87
CA LEU A 12 6.76 20.25 19.78
C LEU A 12 5.45 20.00 19.00
N PRO A 13 5.20 18.76 18.56
CA PRO A 13 3.95 18.39 17.91
C PRO A 13 2.80 18.37 18.93
N ILE A 14 1.58 18.62 18.46
CA ILE A 14 0.38 18.48 19.28
C ILE A 14 0.00 17.00 19.32
N VAL A 15 0.05 16.39 20.50
CA VAL A 15 -0.22 14.96 20.68
C VAL A 15 -1.61 14.73 21.27
N ILE A 16 -2.42 13.93 20.57
CA ILE A 16 -3.72 13.45 21.02
C ILE A 16 -3.62 11.93 21.12
N ARG A 17 -3.74 11.40 22.33
CA ARG A 17 -3.56 9.97 22.58
C ARG A 17 -4.65 9.37 23.46
N GLY A 18 -4.98 8.10 23.22
CA GLY A 18 -5.78 7.32 24.16
C GLY A 18 -5.02 6.96 25.43
N THR A 19 -5.76 6.61 26.47
CA THR A 19 -5.20 6.10 27.73
C THR A 19 -4.97 4.60 27.64
N THR A 20 -3.88 4.09 28.22
CA THR A 20 -3.57 2.65 28.22
C THR A 20 -4.44 1.81 29.17
N GLN A 21 -5.11 2.43 30.14
CA GLN A 21 -5.89 1.74 31.18
C GLN A 21 -7.28 1.29 30.70
N ARG A 22 -7.86 1.98 29.71
CA ARG A 22 -9.09 1.61 29.00
C ARG A 22 -8.98 2.10 27.57
N SER A 23 -9.29 1.24 26.59
CA SER A 23 -9.30 1.62 25.17
C SER A 23 -10.16 2.87 24.97
N SER A 24 -9.51 4.00 24.66
CA SER A 24 -10.22 5.26 24.40
C SER A 24 -10.91 5.14 23.05
N ARG A 25 -12.25 5.14 23.07
CA ARG A 25 -13.09 4.96 21.88
C ARG A 25 -13.79 6.26 21.50
N LEU A 26 -13.63 6.68 20.25
CA LEU A 26 -14.42 7.73 19.62
C LEU A 26 -15.49 7.08 18.73
N VAL A 27 -16.76 7.39 18.99
CA VAL A 27 -17.89 6.83 18.23
C VAL A 27 -18.39 7.87 17.23
N ALA A 28 -18.58 7.45 15.99
CA ALA A 28 -19.05 8.30 14.90
C ALA A 28 -20.51 8.73 15.08
N SER A 29 -20.91 9.74 14.30
CA SER A 29 -22.31 10.18 14.19
C SER A 29 -22.60 10.51 12.73
N ALA A 30 -23.85 10.36 12.28
CA ALA A 30 -24.24 10.65 10.89
C ALA A 30 -23.96 12.09 10.40
N ARG A 31 -23.67 13.04 11.31
CA ARG A 31 -23.53 14.47 10.96
C ARG A 31 -22.09 14.92 10.71
N ARG A 32 -21.08 14.11 11.04
CA ARG A 32 -19.67 14.51 11.00
C ARG A 32 -18.73 13.31 11.00
N ASN A 33 -17.54 13.50 10.43
CA ASN A 33 -16.45 12.52 10.50
C ASN A 33 -15.96 12.35 11.94
N THR A 34 -15.47 11.15 12.27
CA THR A 34 -15.04 10.81 13.64
C THR A 34 -13.86 11.66 14.07
N VAL A 35 -12.91 11.89 13.17
CA VAL A 35 -11.83 12.88 13.29
C VAL A 35 -11.82 13.74 12.04
N SER A 36 -11.93 15.05 12.22
CA SER A 36 -11.99 16.04 11.14
C SER A 36 -10.80 17.00 11.28
N ILE A 37 -9.93 17.05 10.29
CA ILE A 37 -8.70 17.85 10.29
C ILE A 37 -8.86 19.00 9.29
N VAL A 38 -8.65 20.23 9.75
CA VAL A 38 -8.76 21.45 8.94
C VAL A 38 -7.60 22.38 9.28
N ASP A 39 -6.87 22.85 8.28
CA ASP A 39 -5.81 23.87 8.40
C ASP A 39 -4.85 23.59 9.57
N SER A 40 -4.38 22.35 9.66
CA SER A 40 -3.62 21.89 10.81
C SER A 40 -2.31 21.23 10.41
N ALA A 41 -1.32 21.32 11.29
CA ALA A 41 0.02 20.84 11.07
C ALA A 41 0.66 20.26 12.33
N TYR A 42 1.58 19.31 12.16
CA TYR A 42 2.37 18.72 13.25
C TYR A 42 1.48 18.15 14.36
N LEU A 43 0.51 17.32 13.96
CA LEU A 43 -0.36 16.59 14.88
C LEU A 43 0.07 15.14 14.97
N HIS A 44 0.00 14.56 16.17
CA HIS A 44 0.19 13.14 16.38
C HIS A 44 -1.04 12.55 17.08
N ILE A 45 -1.82 11.75 16.36
CA ILE A 45 -3.04 11.10 16.84
C ILE A 45 -2.76 9.62 17.00
N ARG A 46 -2.85 9.09 18.23
CA ARG A 46 -2.45 7.70 18.49
C ARG A 46 -3.22 6.94 19.55
N ASP A 47 -3.16 5.61 19.46
CA ASP A 47 -3.68 4.68 20.47
C ASP A 47 -5.17 4.88 20.77
N LEU A 48 -5.97 5.15 19.72
CA LEU A 48 -7.42 5.35 19.80
C LEU A 48 -8.17 4.26 19.03
N THR A 49 -9.34 3.87 19.53
CA THR A 49 -10.35 3.16 18.72
C THR A 49 -11.30 4.16 18.08
N LEU A 50 -11.42 4.14 16.76
CA LEU A 50 -12.42 4.91 16.00
C LEU A 50 -13.51 3.95 15.53
N ASP A 51 -14.68 4.06 16.14
CA ASP A 51 -15.82 3.18 15.87
C ASP A 51 -16.87 3.94 15.06
N GLY A 52 -17.06 3.50 13.81
CA GLY A 52 -18.00 4.10 12.89
C GLY A 52 -19.46 3.91 13.29
N ALA A 53 -19.79 2.94 14.16
CA ALA A 53 -21.16 2.59 14.50
C ALA A 53 -22.10 2.48 13.28
N HIS A 54 -21.55 2.07 12.13
CA HIS A 54 -22.21 2.01 10.82
C HIS A 54 -22.86 3.33 10.37
N GLN A 55 -22.35 4.47 10.84
CA GLN A 55 -22.79 5.80 10.45
C GLN A 55 -22.14 6.23 9.12
N PRO A 56 -22.79 7.12 8.36
CA PRO A 56 -22.23 7.68 7.12
C PRO A 56 -21.12 8.71 7.41
N ALA A 57 -19.97 8.25 7.90
CA ALA A 57 -18.86 9.10 8.32
C ALA A 57 -17.50 8.43 8.03
N ASP A 58 -16.51 9.23 7.66
CA ASP A 58 -15.10 8.78 7.63
C ASP A 58 -14.54 8.70 9.05
N ALA A 59 -13.54 7.83 9.28
CA ALA A 59 -12.91 7.73 10.59
C ALA A 59 -11.94 8.89 10.83
N VAL A 60 -11.04 9.14 9.88
CA VAL A 60 -10.16 10.32 9.86
C VAL A 60 -10.26 10.98 8.50
N LYS A 61 -10.51 12.28 8.47
CA LYS A 61 -10.58 13.05 7.24
C LYS A 61 -9.83 14.37 7.36
N ALA A 62 -8.85 14.61 6.49
CA ALA A 62 -8.44 15.97 6.16
C ALA A 62 -9.46 16.55 5.18
N GLU A 63 -10.22 17.54 5.64
CA GLU A 63 -11.43 17.98 4.97
C GLU A 63 -11.13 18.71 3.66
N GLY A 64 -12.03 18.59 2.68
CA GLY A 64 -11.84 19.19 1.36
C GLY A 64 -11.95 20.72 1.31
N HIS A 65 -12.49 21.32 2.38
CA HIS A 65 -12.53 22.77 2.54
C HIS A 65 -11.30 23.32 3.29
N ALA A 66 -10.38 22.45 3.74
CA ALA A 66 -9.12 22.87 4.32
C ALA A 66 -8.16 23.34 3.22
N ARG A 67 -7.32 24.32 3.56
CA ARG A 67 -6.22 24.80 2.71
C ARG A 67 -5.06 23.81 2.71
N PHE A 68 -4.77 23.20 3.87
CA PHE A 68 -3.72 22.20 4.01
C PHE A 68 -3.97 21.27 5.20
N ALA A 69 -3.30 20.12 5.19
CA ALA A 69 -3.01 19.34 6.37
C ALA A 69 -1.65 18.66 6.21
N HIS A 70 -0.66 18.96 7.05
CA HIS A 70 0.71 18.46 6.82
C HIS A 70 1.45 18.06 8.09
N HIS A 71 2.45 17.18 7.96
CA HIS A 71 3.17 16.65 9.12
C HIS A 71 2.22 15.98 10.15
N ILE A 72 1.24 15.22 9.66
CA ILE A 72 0.28 14.51 10.50
C ILE A 72 0.74 13.08 10.70
N THR A 73 0.85 12.65 11.96
CA THR A 73 1.13 11.27 12.34
C THR A 73 -0.14 10.59 12.86
N LEU A 74 -0.55 9.51 12.22
CA LEU A 74 -1.61 8.60 12.65
C LEU A 74 -0.97 7.28 13.05
N GLU A 75 -0.96 6.97 14.34
CA GLU A 75 -0.23 5.81 14.88
C GLU A 75 -1.12 4.89 15.72
N ASN A 76 -1.05 3.58 15.49
CA ASN A 76 -1.75 2.56 16.31
C ASN A 76 -3.27 2.82 16.48
N LEU A 77 -3.93 3.36 15.46
CA LEU A 77 -5.38 3.52 15.48
C LEU A 77 -6.08 2.19 15.16
N HIS A 78 -7.14 1.89 15.89
CA HIS A 78 -8.04 0.79 15.56
C HIS A 78 -9.34 1.33 14.96
N ILE A 79 -9.53 1.15 13.66
CA ILE A 79 -10.65 1.71 12.89
C ILE A 79 -11.60 0.59 12.49
N VAL A 80 -12.85 0.67 12.93
CA VAL A 80 -13.89 -0.35 12.71
C VAL A 80 -15.24 0.28 12.39
N ASN A 81 -16.15 -0.50 11.78
CA ASN A 81 -17.54 -0.13 11.54
C ASN A 81 -17.76 1.14 10.69
N HIS A 82 -16.75 1.54 9.90
CA HIS A 82 -16.81 2.61 8.90
C HIS A 82 -17.19 2.07 7.50
N GLY A 83 -18.02 1.03 7.48
CA GLY A 83 -18.29 0.18 6.30
C GLY A 83 -19.67 0.32 5.69
N LEU A 84 -20.44 1.38 5.98
CA LEU A 84 -21.83 1.51 5.54
C LEU A 84 -21.99 1.43 4.01
N SER A 85 -21.02 1.96 3.28
CA SER A 85 -20.89 1.82 1.82
C SER A 85 -19.46 2.09 1.41
N GLN A 86 -19.11 1.81 0.15
CA GLN A 86 -17.77 2.04 -0.40
C GLN A 86 -17.28 3.51 -0.25
N ALA A 87 -18.22 4.46 -0.13
CA ALA A 87 -17.92 5.89 -0.07
C ALA A 87 -17.32 6.36 1.27
N PHE A 88 -17.45 5.57 2.35
CA PHE A 88 -16.94 5.93 3.67
C PHE A 88 -15.56 5.34 3.90
N VAL A 89 -14.65 6.17 4.40
CA VAL A 89 -13.21 5.87 4.39
C VAL A 89 -12.67 5.75 5.81
N GLY A 90 -11.77 4.79 6.03
CA GLY A 90 -11.00 4.72 7.27
C GLY A 90 -10.14 5.97 7.46
N ILE A 91 -9.23 6.25 6.52
CA ILE A 91 -8.41 7.48 6.53
C ILE A 91 -8.47 8.13 5.16
N SER A 92 -8.90 9.39 5.10
CA SER A 92 -8.95 10.15 3.85
C SER A 92 -8.29 11.52 3.94
N THR A 93 -7.74 11.96 2.82
CA THR A 93 -7.36 13.37 2.62
C THR A 93 -8.09 13.92 1.42
N LYS A 94 -8.63 15.15 1.55
CA LYS A 94 -9.36 15.86 0.49
C LYS A 94 -8.85 17.27 0.24
N CYS A 95 -7.80 17.68 0.93
CA CYS A 95 -7.04 18.93 0.73
C CYS A 95 -5.55 18.61 0.47
N PRO A 96 -4.75 19.57 -0.03
CA PRO A 96 -3.32 19.39 -0.18
C PRO A 96 -2.67 18.90 1.12
N SER A 97 -2.01 17.75 1.05
CA SER A 97 -1.49 17.04 2.21
C SER A 97 -0.06 16.56 1.96
N TRP A 98 0.85 16.79 2.90
CA TRP A 98 2.24 16.34 2.76
C TRP A 98 2.90 15.95 4.07
N ASN A 99 3.94 15.11 3.99
CA ASN A 99 4.72 14.63 5.13
C ASN A 99 3.88 13.91 6.20
N TRP A 100 2.84 13.17 5.78
CA TRP A 100 2.05 12.36 6.70
C TRP A 100 2.78 11.06 7.03
N VAL A 101 2.67 10.61 8.27
CA VAL A 101 3.08 9.27 8.71
C VAL A 101 1.84 8.51 9.14
N ILE A 102 1.50 7.44 8.43
CA ILE A 102 0.37 6.56 8.74
C ILE A 102 0.98 5.21 9.12
N ARG A 103 1.09 4.93 10.42
CA ARG A 103 1.85 3.79 10.94
C ARG A 103 1.05 2.89 11.88
N GLY A 104 1.18 1.58 11.71
CA GLY A 104 0.69 0.61 12.71
C GLY A 104 -0.84 0.59 12.89
N ASN A 105 -1.60 1.23 11.99
CA ASN A 105 -3.04 1.32 12.11
C ASN A 105 -3.70 0.02 11.65
N ARG A 106 -4.80 -0.37 12.30
CA ARG A 106 -5.62 -1.51 11.92
C ARG A 106 -7.00 -1.04 11.49
N ILE A 107 -7.29 -1.13 10.19
CA ILE A 107 -8.54 -0.74 9.54
C ILE A 107 -9.28 -2.00 9.10
N VAL A 108 -10.46 -2.24 9.68
CA VAL A 108 -11.24 -3.46 9.44
C VAL A 108 -12.62 -3.12 8.90
N GLY A 109 -12.97 -3.67 7.75
CA GLY A 109 -14.33 -3.60 7.21
C GLY A 109 -14.79 -2.20 6.79
N ALA A 110 -13.86 -1.27 6.56
CA ALA A 110 -14.20 0.06 6.06
C ALA A 110 -14.75 -0.01 4.62
N GLY A 111 -15.53 1.01 4.21
CA GLY A 111 -15.96 1.14 2.83
C GLY A 111 -14.75 1.19 1.89
N THR A 112 -13.89 2.17 2.10
CA THR A 112 -12.52 2.22 1.57
C THR A 112 -11.55 2.29 2.75
N GLY A 113 -10.45 1.56 2.72
CA GLY A 113 -9.49 1.58 3.84
C GLY A 113 -8.83 2.95 3.98
N MET A 114 -8.15 3.38 2.92
CA MET A 114 -7.48 4.67 2.82
C MET A 114 -7.69 5.30 1.43
N TYR A 115 -8.00 6.60 1.40
CA TYR A 115 -8.21 7.38 0.17
C TYR A 115 -7.46 8.69 0.27
N LEU A 116 -6.28 8.76 -0.34
CA LEU A 116 -5.35 9.87 -0.16
C LEU A 116 -5.30 10.71 -1.43
N GLY A 117 -5.68 11.97 -1.27
CA GLY A 117 -5.87 12.96 -2.33
C GLY A 117 -7.30 13.04 -2.84
N ASN A 118 -7.56 13.99 -3.76
CA ASN A 118 -8.91 14.19 -4.31
C ASN A 118 -9.07 13.62 -5.73
N SER A 119 -10.32 13.33 -6.10
CA SER A 119 -10.66 12.68 -7.37
C SER A 119 -10.27 13.48 -8.61
N ASP A 120 -10.15 14.80 -8.47
CA ASP A 120 -9.78 15.76 -9.52
C ASP A 120 -8.27 16.13 -9.53
N GLY A 121 -7.47 15.49 -8.66
CA GLY A 121 -6.03 15.68 -8.56
C GLY A 121 -5.56 16.99 -7.94
N ARG A 122 -6.45 17.91 -7.55
CA ARG A 122 -6.06 19.24 -7.01
C ARG A 122 -5.65 19.24 -5.54
N ALA A 123 -5.87 18.13 -4.85
CA ALA A 123 -5.45 17.91 -3.46
C ALA A 123 -4.40 16.79 -3.43
N PRO A 124 -3.11 17.10 -3.66
CA PRO A 124 -2.06 16.09 -3.72
C PRO A 124 -1.77 15.47 -2.35
N PHE A 125 -1.20 14.26 -2.36
CA PHE A 125 -0.63 13.60 -1.18
C PHE A 125 0.86 13.33 -1.44
N ILE A 126 1.73 14.05 -0.73
CA ILE A 126 3.16 14.17 -1.08
C ILE A 126 4.04 13.71 0.09
N ALA A 127 5.13 13.01 -0.21
CA ALA A 127 6.17 12.66 0.77
C ALA A 127 5.64 11.94 2.02
N GLY A 128 4.62 11.08 1.85
CA GLY A 128 4.03 10.33 2.95
C GLY A 128 4.77 9.03 3.23
N ILE A 129 4.71 8.58 4.49
CA ILE A 129 5.14 7.24 4.91
C ILE A 129 3.91 6.47 5.37
N ILE A 130 3.59 5.39 4.67
CA ILE A 130 2.46 4.50 4.98
C ILE A 130 3.07 3.14 5.32
N GLU A 131 3.16 2.80 6.60
CA GLU A 131 3.86 1.59 6.99
C GLU A 131 3.24 0.78 8.13
N GLN A 132 3.46 -0.53 8.10
CA GLN A 132 3.04 -1.44 9.19
C GLN A 132 1.53 -1.42 9.47
N ASN A 133 0.72 -0.93 8.53
CA ASN A 133 -0.74 -0.92 8.67
C ASN A 133 -1.34 -2.26 8.26
N GLN A 134 -2.51 -2.56 8.82
CA GLN A 134 -3.35 -3.69 8.48
C GLN A 134 -4.66 -3.17 7.90
N LEU A 135 -4.92 -3.47 6.63
CA LEU A 135 -6.14 -3.07 5.93
C LEU A 135 -6.87 -4.34 5.50
N ILE A 136 -7.96 -4.63 6.20
CA ILE A 136 -8.61 -5.94 6.16
C ILE A 136 -10.06 -5.78 5.75
N ALA A 137 -10.47 -6.53 4.72
CA ALA A 137 -11.84 -6.70 4.28
C ALA A 137 -12.58 -5.38 3.96
N SER A 138 -11.88 -4.39 3.39
CA SER A 138 -12.56 -3.21 2.84
C SER A 138 -13.43 -3.57 1.64
N VAL A 139 -14.51 -2.81 1.43
CA VAL A 139 -15.42 -3.01 0.28
C VAL A 139 -14.71 -2.60 -1.02
N GLY A 140 -14.32 -1.34 -1.12
CA GLY A 140 -13.51 -0.77 -2.18
C GLY A 140 -12.03 -0.97 -1.93
N TYR A 141 -11.21 0.02 -2.27
CA TYR A 141 -9.75 -0.06 -2.11
C TYR A 141 -9.37 -0.36 -0.66
N ASN A 142 -8.32 -1.15 -0.45
CA ASN A 142 -7.62 -1.04 0.82
C ASN A 142 -6.93 0.33 0.87
N LEU A 143 -6.20 0.71 -0.18
CA LEU A 143 -5.53 2.01 -0.30
C LEU A 143 -5.61 2.54 -1.73
N GLN A 144 -6.01 3.79 -1.89
CA GLN A 144 -5.85 4.54 -3.14
C GLN A 144 -5.07 5.83 -2.88
N LEU A 145 -4.01 6.06 -3.64
CA LEU A 145 -3.40 7.38 -3.80
C LEU A 145 -3.86 7.91 -5.16
N LYS A 146 -4.55 9.05 -5.14
CA LYS A 146 -5.08 9.65 -6.35
C LYS A 146 -3.98 10.22 -7.23
N HIS A 147 -4.27 10.27 -8.54
CA HIS A 147 -3.47 11.06 -9.47
C HIS A 147 -3.38 12.51 -8.99
N GLN A 148 -2.33 13.21 -9.40
CA GLN A 148 -2.03 14.53 -8.89
C GLN A 148 -1.89 15.51 -10.07
N ALA A 149 -2.66 16.59 -10.02
CA ALA A 149 -2.44 17.75 -10.87
C ALA A 149 -1.23 18.53 -10.36
N THR A 150 -0.83 19.59 -11.08
CA THR A 150 0.25 20.48 -10.67
C THR A 150 0.10 20.90 -9.20
N ARG A 151 1.19 20.79 -8.44
CA ARG A 151 1.21 21.15 -7.02
C ARG A 151 0.74 22.60 -6.84
N PRO A 152 -0.20 22.88 -5.92
CA PRO A 152 -0.53 24.26 -5.59
C PRO A 152 0.66 24.93 -4.90
N ASP A 153 0.83 26.24 -5.11
CA ASP A 153 1.87 27.02 -4.42
C ASP A 153 1.41 27.34 -2.99
N LEU A 154 1.76 26.46 -2.05
CA LEU A 154 1.51 26.64 -0.63
C LEU A 154 2.85 26.78 0.13
N PRO A 155 2.89 27.59 1.20
CA PRO A 155 4.05 27.64 2.09
C PRO A 155 4.45 26.25 2.59
N ASP A 156 5.75 25.99 2.66
CA ASP A 156 6.35 24.76 3.18
C ASP A 156 5.98 23.46 2.43
N MET A 157 5.23 23.54 1.33
CA MET A 157 5.01 22.40 0.47
C MET A 157 6.31 22.04 -0.26
N PRO A 158 6.75 20.77 -0.24
CA PRO A 158 7.94 20.35 -0.95
C PRO A 158 7.89 20.76 -2.42
N LYS A 159 8.97 21.40 -2.91
CA LYS A 159 9.13 21.77 -4.33
C LYS A 159 10.08 20.84 -5.08
N GLY A 160 11.01 20.20 -4.37
CA GLY A 160 11.94 19.22 -4.91
C GLY A 160 11.32 17.84 -5.12
N LEU A 161 12.19 16.92 -5.55
CA LEU A 161 11.90 15.48 -5.65
C LEU A 161 11.44 14.96 -4.28
N SER A 162 10.31 14.26 -4.27
CA SER A 162 9.72 13.65 -3.09
C SER A 162 9.40 12.18 -3.32
N HIS A 163 9.48 11.39 -2.25
CA HIS A 163 9.23 9.96 -2.27
C HIS A 163 8.07 9.66 -1.33
N THR A 164 7.02 9.00 -1.84
CA THR A 164 5.96 8.45 -1.00
C THR A 164 6.21 6.97 -0.78
N ILE A 165 6.45 6.58 0.46
CA ILE A 165 6.86 5.23 0.85
C ILE A 165 5.64 4.45 1.35
N ILE A 166 5.40 3.28 0.75
CA ILE A 166 4.35 2.34 1.16
C ILE A 166 5.02 1.02 1.49
N ARG A 167 5.29 0.78 2.78
CA ARG A 167 6.10 -0.38 3.17
C ARG A 167 5.55 -1.21 4.29
N ARG A 168 5.80 -2.52 4.24
CA ARG A 168 5.50 -3.42 5.36
C ARG A 168 4.03 -3.37 5.81
N ASN A 169 3.09 -3.11 4.90
CA ASN A 169 1.65 -3.15 5.16
C ASN A 169 1.06 -4.53 4.80
N LEU A 170 -0.05 -4.86 5.45
CA LEU A 170 -0.88 -6.02 5.15
C LEU A 170 -2.16 -5.55 4.46
N PHE A 171 -2.38 -6.00 3.23
CA PHE A 171 -3.56 -5.75 2.42
C PHE A 171 -4.32 -7.07 2.24
N VAL A 172 -5.49 -7.18 2.85
CA VAL A 172 -6.34 -8.37 2.76
C VAL A 172 -7.69 -7.96 2.19
N LYS A 173 -8.03 -8.46 1.01
CA LYS A 173 -9.40 -8.41 0.52
C LYS A 173 -10.08 -9.77 0.71
N ALA A 174 -11.39 -9.73 0.91
CA ALA A 174 -12.20 -10.89 1.28
C ALA A 174 -13.56 -10.83 0.56
N ARG A 175 -14.51 -11.68 0.97
CA ARG A 175 -15.87 -11.73 0.39
C ARG A 175 -16.59 -10.38 0.39
N ASN A 176 -16.26 -9.47 1.31
CA ASN A 176 -16.84 -8.13 1.41
C ASN A 176 -16.45 -7.18 0.25
N SER A 177 -15.56 -7.60 -0.65
CA SER A 177 -15.10 -6.78 -1.76
C SER A 177 -16.21 -6.49 -2.76
N SER A 178 -16.25 -5.24 -3.25
CA SER A 178 -17.08 -4.88 -4.39
C SER A 178 -16.74 -5.70 -5.64
N ARG A 179 -17.72 -5.86 -6.53
CA ARG A 179 -17.64 -6.66 -7.77
C ARG A 179 -18.11 -5.86 -8.99
N GLY A 180 -17.84 -6.37 -10.18
CA GLY A 180 -18.25 -5.74 -11.44
C GLY A 180 -17.65 -4.35 -11.59
N HIS A 181 -18.43 -3.39 -12.07
CA HIS A 181 -17.97 -2.00 -12.30
C HIS A 181 -17.46 -1.29 -11.02
N ASP A 182 -17.90 -1.76 -9.85
CA ASP A 182 -17.51 -1.20 -8.56
C ASP A 182 -16.29 -1.89 -7.97
N ALA A 183 -15.78 -2.97 -8.58
CA ALA A 183 -14.60 -3.67 -8.11
C ALA A 183 -13.39 -2.74 -8.06
N ARG A 184 -12.58 -2.90 -7.01
CA ARG A 184 -11.39 -2.08 -6.76
C ARG A 184 -10.19 -2.96 -6.40
N PRO A 185 -8.97 -2.62 -6.85
CA PRO A 185 -7.75 -3.30 -6.43
C PRO A 185 -7.51 -3.13 -4.92
N SER A 186 -6.56 -3.88 -4.37
CA SER A 186 -6.14 -3.69 -2.97
C SER A 186 -5.41 -2.35 -2.84
N LEU A 187 -4.44 -2.11 -3.71
CA LEU A 187 -3.71 -0.85 -3.83
C LEU A 187 -3.81 -0.29 -5.24
N LEU A 188 -4.14 1.00 -5.36
CA LEU A 188 -4.01 1.77 -6.59
C LEU A 188 -3.20 3.05 -6.33
N VAL A 189 -2.17 3.30 -7.13
CA VAL A 189 -1.44 4.58 -7.13
C VAL A 189 -1.58 5.28 -8.48
N GLY A 190 -2.09 6.52 -8.47
CA GLY A 190 -2.25 7.35 -9.67
C GLY A 190 -0.99 8.16 -10.00
N HIS A 191 -0.98 8.76 -11.19
CA HIS A 191 0.19 9.47 -11.71
C HIS A 191 0.56 10.73 -10.91
N TRP A 192 1.81 11.17 -11.08
CA TRP A 192 2.36 12.42 -10.56
C TRP A 192 2.02 13.61 -11.47
N PRO A 193 2.23 14.87 -11.04
CA PRO A 193 2.06 16.02 -11.92
C PRO A 193 2.75 15.83 -13.28
N LEU A 194 2.11 16.25 -14.37
CA LEU A 194 2.67 16.05 -15.71
C LEU A 194 3.88 16.98 -15.95
N GLU A 195 3.91 18.12 -15.26
CA GLU A 195 4.92 19.16 -15.33
C GLU A 195 5.14 19.83 -13.97
N GLY A 196 6.19 20.66 -13.87
CA GLY A 196 6.48 21.43 -12.66
C GLY A 196 6.93 20.60 -11.46
N PRO A 197 6.86 21.16 -10.25
CA PRO A 197 7.21 20.48 -9.01
C PRO A 197 6.45 19.16 -8.84
N GLY A 198 7.18 18.09 -8.54
CA GLY A 198 6.63 16.76 -8.30
C GLY A 198 6.49 15.85 -9.51
N LYS A 199 6.75 16.32 -10.74
CA LYS A 199 6.68 15.46 -11.93
C LYS A 199 7.63 14.25 -11.91
N GLU A 200 8.71 14.37 -11.15
CA GLU A 200 9.75 13.33 -10.98
C GLU A 200 9.59 12.55 -9.67
N ASP A 201 8.58 12.87 -8.85
CA ASP A 201 8.29 12.13 -7.62
C ASP A 201 8.13 10.64 -7.89
N ARG A 202 8.28 9.84 -6.84
CA ARG A 202 8.22 8.39 -6.95
C ARG A 202 7.49 7.74 -5.78
N TYR A 203 6.75 6.69 -6.09
CA TYR A 203 6.31 5.74 -5.07
C TYR A 203 7.37 4.68 -4.85
N GLU A 204 7.70 4.40 -3.60
CA GLU A 204 8.50 3.23 -3.22
C GLU A 204 7.63 2.27 -2.42
N ILE A 205 7.27 1.15 -3.05
CA ILE A 205 6.27 0.22 -2.53
C ILE A 205 6.96 -1.12 -2.25
N HIS A 206 7.26 -1.41 -0.99
CA HIS A 206 8.10 -2.56 -0.67
C HIS A 206 7.81 -3.29 0.64
N GLY A 207 8.15 -4.58 0.70
CA GLY A 207 8.00 -5.37 1.92
C GLY A 207 6.54 -5.61 2.36
N ASN A 208 5.56 -5.33 1.49
CA ASN A 208 4.13 -5.50 1.79
C ASN A 208 3.66 -6.93 1.51
N LEU A 209 2.55 -7.33 2.15
CA LEU A 209 1.83 -8.57 1.84
C LEU A 209 0.43 -8.23 1.32
N PHE A 210 0.13 -8.68 0.10
CA PHE A 210 -1.18 -8.60 -0.53
C PHE A 210 -1.79 -10.00 -0.60
N TYR A 211 -2.98 -10.16 -0.02
CA TYR A 211 -3.65 -11.46 0.05
C TYR A 211 -5.10 -11.35 -0.41
N GLN A 212 -5.35 -12.03 -1.52
CA GLN A 212 -6.63 -12.22 -2.21
C GLN A 212 -7.30 -10.93 -2.68
N ASN A 213 -7.87 -10.94 -3.88
CA ASN A 213 -8.87 -9.95 -4.30
C ASN A 213 -9.78 -10.59 -5.36
N PRO A 214 -11.06 -10.84 -5.06
CA PRO A 214 -11.96 -11.55 -5.97
C PRO A 214 -12.50 -10.69 -7.12
N GLY A 215 -12.30 -9.37 -7.09
CA GLY A 215 -12.90 -8.45 -8.06
C GLY A 215 -11.93 -7.81 -9.05
N GLU A 216 -10.66 -7.64 -8.67
CA GLU A 216 -9.65 -6.88 -9.41
C GLU A 216 -8.24 -7.40 -9.09
N ALA A 217 -7.24 -6.90 -9.80
CA ALA A 217 -5.83 -7.15 -9.47
C ALA A 217 -5.51 -6.73 -8.01
N LEU A 218 -4.46 -7.30 -7.42
CA LEU A 218 -4.01 -6.88 -6.08
C LEU A 218 -3.45 -5.46 -6.10
N PHE A 219 -2.59 -5.16 -7.06
CA PHE A 219 -1.93 -3.87 -7.23
C PHE A 219 -2.15 -3.32 -8.64
N GLN A 220 -2.46 -2.03 -8.71
CA GLN A 220 -2.53 -1.25 -9.94
C GLN A 220 -1.75 0.06 -9.80
N GLY A 221 -1.08 0.50 -10.86
CA GLY A 221 -0.31 1.74 -10.82
C GLY A 221 0.06 2.34 -12.17
N GLU A 222 0.29 3.66 -12.16
CA GLU A 222 0.79 4.47 -13.28
C GLU A 222 1.76 5.56 -12.76
N GLY A 223 2.32 6.38 -13.66
CA GLY A 223 3.32 7.39 -13.30
C GLY A 223 4.70 6.79 -13.00
N ASN A 224 5.39 7.29 -11.97
CA ASN A 224 6.72 6.81 -11.57
C ASN A 224 6.62 5.99 -10.28
N LEU A 225 7.06 4.74 -10.30
CA LEU A 225 7.04 3.88 -9.12
C LEU A 225 8.12 2.80 -9.17
N ALA A 226 8.57 2.43 -7.97
CA ALA A 226 9.29 1.19 -7.72
C ALA A 226 8.46 0.27 -6.84
N PHE A 227 8.34 -1.00 -7.23
CA PHE A 227 7.56 -2.00 -6.53
C PHE A 227 8.43 -3.24 -6.29
N TYR A 228 8.89 -3.43 -5.06
CA TYR A 228 9.92 -4.45 -4.78
C TYR A 228 9.80 -5.16 -3.45
N ASN A 229 10.36 -6.37 -3.35
CA ASN A 229 10.33 -7.14 -2.11
C ASN A 229 8.92 -7.34 -1.53
N ASN A 230 7.87 -7.40 -2.37
CA ASN A 230 6.51 -7.64 -1.92
C ASN A 230 6.10 -9.10 -2.10
N LEU A 231 5.13 -9.52 -1.29
CA LEU A 231 4.47 -10.82 -1.38
C LEU A 231 3.04 -10.64 -1.88
N LEU A 232 2.66 -11.36 -2.93
CA LEU A 232 1.36 -11.24 -3.57
C LEU A 232 0.75 -12.62 -3.80
N VAL A 233 -0.45 -12.85 -3.27
CA VAL A 233 -1.19 -14.10 -3.44
C VAL A 233 -2.62 -13.78 -3.86
N ASN A 234 -3.01 -14.14 -5.08
CA ASN A 234 -4.39 -14.05 -5.55
C ASN A 234 -4.84 -15.35 -6.21
N ALA A 235 -5.67 -16.13 -5.52
CA ALA A 235 -6.26 -17.33 -6.09
C ALA A 235 -7.47 -17.00 -7.01
N PHE A 236 -7.95 -15.76 -6.99
CA PHE A 236 -9.15 -15.34 -7.71
C PHE A 236 -8.89 -14.59 -9.02
N GLY A 237 -7.65 -14.25 -9.33
CA GLY A 237 -7.32 -13.52 -10.56
C GLY A 237 -5.90 -12.97 -10.55
N ASP A 238 -5.77 -11.72 -10.97
CA ASP A 238 -4.50 -11.08 -11.31
C ASP A 238 -3.77 -10.51 -10.07
N ALA A 239 -2.46 -10.36 -10.16
CA ALA A 239 -1.66 -9.75 -9.09
C ALA A 239 -1.29 -8.29 -9.39
N ILE A 240 -0.52 -8.01 -10.44
CA ILE A 240 0.02 -6.67 -10.71
C ILE A 240 -0.36 -6.20 -12.12
N HIS A 241 -1.03 -5.06 -12.21
CA HIS A 241 -1.20 -4.33 -13.47
C HIS A 241 -0.55 -2.95 -13.39
N ILE A 242 0.42 -2.69 -14.26
CA ILE A 242 0.89 -1.35 -14.54
C ILE A 242 0.22 -0.89 -15.82
N GLN A 243 -0.67 0.11 -15.73
CA GLN A 243 -1.51 0.50 -16.86
C GLN A 243 -2.03 1.92 -16.73
N PRO A 244 -2.45 2.56 -17.83
CA PRO A 244 -3.12 3.85 -17.78
C PRO A 244 -4.40 3.83 -16.94
N HIS A 245 -4.55 4.84 -16.09
CA HIS A 245 -5.80 5.15 -15.36
C HIS A 245 -6.23 6.60 -15.62
N ASN A 246 -5.29 7.53 -15.52
CA ASN A 246 -5.49 8.94 -15.76
C ASN A 246 -4.41 9.53 -16.69
N ASP A 247 -3.22 8.92 -16.71
CA ASP A 247 -2.15 9.19 -17.67
C ASP A 247 -1.46 7.85 -18.03
N ILE A 248 -0.21 7.86 -18.47
CA ILE A 248 0.56 6.67 -18.78
C ILE A 248 1.47 6.24 -17.62
N PRO A 249 1.79 4.94 -17.49
CA PRO A 249 2.98 4.50 -16.77
C PRO A 249 4.24 5.13 -17.38
N ARG A 250 5.15 5.62 -16.53
CA ARG A 250 6.38 6.32 -16.92
C ARG A 250 7.61 5.53 -16.48
N LYS A 251 8.30 5.96 -15.41
CA LYS A 251 9.48 5.26 -14.86
C LYS A 251 9.02 4.17 -13.90
N ILE A 252 9.11 2.91 -14.33
CA ILE A 252 8.58 1.75 -13.61
C ILE A 252 9.72 0.78 -13.31
N ASP A 253 9.96 0.43 -12.05
CA ASP A 253 10.91 -0.62 -11.71
C ASP A 253 10.25 -1.66 -10.78
N ILE A 254 10.12 -2.90 -11.23
CA ILE A 254 9.48 -4.00 -10.49
C ILE A 254 10.49 -5.11 -10.25
N PHE A 255 10.87 -5.35 -8.99
CA PHE A 255 11.93 -6.33 -8.72
C PHE A 255 11.83 -7.07 -7.39
N HIS A 256 12.41 -8.27 -7.30
CA HIS A 256 12.39 -9.09 -6.08
C HIS A 256 10.99 -9.31 -5.48
N ASN A 257 9.92 -9.35 -6.28
CA ASN A 257 8.59 -9.70 -5.75
C ASN A 257 8.34 -11.20 -5.88
N THR A 258 7.69 -11.81 -4.87
CA THR A 258 7.14 -13.17 -4.98
C THR A 258 5.64 -13.07 -5.26
N VAL A 259 5.23 -13.55 -6.42
CA VAL A 259 3.87 -13.41 -6.94
C VAL A 259 3.26 -14.77 -7.22
N ILE A 260 2.05 -15.00 -6.71
CA ILE A 260 1.24 -16.19 -6.97
C ILE A 260 -0.14 -15.74 -7.40
N ALA A 261 -0.52 -15.96 -8.65
CA ALA A 261 -1.77 -15.47 -9.21
C ALA A 261 -2.43 -16.52 -10.09
N SER A 262 -3.74 -16.76 -9.96
CA SER A 262 -4.43 -17.69 -10.86
C SER A 262 -4.61 -17.10 -12.27
N GLY A 263 -4.56 -15.77 -12.42
CA GLY A 263 -4.58 -15.05 -13.69
C GLY A 263 -3.19 -14.55 -14.12
N ALA A 264 -3.09 -13.25 -14.38
CA ALA A 264 -1.84 -12.56 -14.68
C ALA A 264 -1.00 -12.31 -13.43
N GLY A 265 0.29 -12.63 -13.49
CA GLY A 265 1.26 -12.34 -12.44
C GLY A 265 1.67 -10.87 -12.47
N ILE A 266 2.44 -10.47 -13.48
CA ILE A 266 2.86 -9.09 -13.71
C ILE A 266 2.53 -8.71 -15.15
N ALA A 267 1.66 -7.73 -15.33
CA ALA A 267 1.36 -7.15 -16.63
C ALA A 267 1.74 -5.67 -16.65
N VAL A 268 2.71 -5.32 -17.49
CA VAL A 268 3.07 -3.94 -17.80
C VAL A 268 2.47 -3.58 -19.14
N ARG A 269 1.35 -2.84 -19.10
CA ARG A 269 0.54 -2.47 -20.25
C ARG A 269 0.79 -1.01 -20.58
N THR A 270 1.70 -0.78 -21.49
CA THR A 270 1.99 0.57 -21.99
C THR A 270 1.72 0.69 -23.47
N GLY A 271 1.33 1.90 -23.87
CA GLY A 271 1.36 2.31 -25.27
C GLY A 271 2.78 2.64 -25.72
N ILE A 272 2.89 3.48 -26.74
CA ILE A 272 4.17 4.03 -27.21
C ILE A 272 4.70 4.98 -26.13
N LEU A 273 5.93 4.73 -25.66
CA LEU A 273 6.57 5.51 -24.60
C LEU A 273 7.70 6.40 -25.16
N PRO A 274 7.87 7.61 -24.61
CA PRO A 274 9.11 8.36 -24.70
C PRO A 274 10.32 7.52 -24.23
N SER A 275 11.49 7.73 -24.83
CA SER A 275 12.69 6.92 -24.56
C SER A 275 13.23 7.06 -23.13
N ASP A 276 12.88 8.12 -22.42
CA ASP A 276 13.26 8.39 -21.03
C ASP A 276 12.36 7.67 -19.99
N PHE A 277 11.25 7.07 -20.42
CA PHE A 277 10.35 6.31 -19.55
C PHE A 277 10.71 4.82 -19.55
N THR A 278 11.82 4.51 -18.88
CA THR A 278 12.28 3.12 -18.73
C THR A 278 11.37 2.33 -17.79
N GLN A 279 11.03 1.11 -18.20
CA GLN A 279 10.18 0.21 -17.43
C GLN A 279 10.84 -1.15 -17.30
N ARG A 280 11.33 -1.51 -16.12
CA ARG A 280 12.08 -2.74 -15.87
C ARG A 280 11.28 -3.70 -15.01
N VAL A 281 11.38 -4.99 -15.33
CA VAL A 281 10.86 -6.07 -14.50
C VAL A 281 11.95 -7.13 -14.36
N ASP A 282 12.54 -7.26 -13.17
CA ASP A 282 13.77 -8.03 -12.98
C ASP A 282 13.79 -8.76 -11.62
N ARG A 283 14.36 -9.96 -11.55
CA ARG A 283 14.53 -10.74 -10.31
C ARG A 283 13.26 -11.05 -9.52
N ASN A 284 12.10 -11.09 -10.18
CA ASN A 284 10.85 -11.54 -9.55
C ASN A 284 10.74 -13.07 -9.60
N ALA A 285 9.98 -13.66 -8.66
CA ALA A 285 9.55 -15.05 -8.70
C ALA A 285 8.04 -15.08 -8.89
N VAL A 286 7.59 -15.46 -10.09
CA VAL A 286 6.20 -15.32 -10.53
C VAL A 286 5.61 -16.67 -10.92
N PHE A 287 4.58 -17.08 -10.20
CA PHE A 287 3.83 -18.32 -10.37
C PHE A 287 2.40 -17.96 -10.80
N ALA A 288 2.13 -17.98 -12.10
CA ALA A 288 0.82 -17.59 -12.60
C ALA A 288 0.42 -18.27 -13.92
N ALA A 289 -0.85 -18.18 -14.31
CA ALA A 289 -1.30 -18.64 -15.63
C ALA A 289 -0.66 -17.80 -16.75
N GLN A 290 -0.49 -16.50 -16.52
CA GLN A 290 0.30 -15.60 -17.36
C GLN A 290 1.34 -14.90 -16.48
N PRO A 291 2.53 -15.49 -16.26
CA PRO A 291 3.50 -14.97 -15.30
C PRO A 291 3.91 -13.53 -15.56
N LEU A 292 4.28 -13.21 -16.79
CA LEU A 292 4.94 -11.95 -17.08
C LEU A 292 4.57 -11.46 -18.50
N SER A 293 4.24 -10.17 -18.63
CA SER A 293 4.00 -9.51 -19.91
C SER A 293 4.41 -8.03 -19.86
N GLY A 294 4.98 -7.54 -20.97
CA GLY A 294 5.46 -6.16 -21.10
C GLY A 294 6.73 -5.86 -20.31
N GLY A 295 7.14 -4.59 -20.34
CA GLY A 295 8.37 -4.08 -19.72
C GLY A 295 9.66 -4.66 -20.31
N LEU A 296 10.79 -4.08 -19.91
CA LEU A 296 12.13 -4.61 -20.14
C LEU A 296 12.40 -5.71 -19.12
N GLN A 297 12.37 -6.96 -19.57
CA GLN A 297 12.46 -8.11 -18.69
C GLN A 297 13.91 -8.52 -18.45
N GLY A 298 14.29 -8.64 -17.18
CA GLY A 298 15.56 -9.20 -16.73
C GLY A 298 15.44 -10.67 -16.29
N LEU A 299 16.21 -11.05 -15.28
CA LEU A 299 16.29 -12.42 -14.77
C LEU A 299 15.09 -12.70 -13.86
N ASN A 300 13.93 -13.05 -14.42
CA ASN A 300 12.75 -13.45 -13.63
C ASN A 300 12.58 -14.98 -13.63
N LEU A 301 12.11 -15.54 -12.52
CA LEU A 301 11.58 -16.90 -12.48
C LEU A 301 10.10 -16.86 -12.87
N ASN A 302 9.76 -17.45 -14.02
CA ASN A 302 8.38 -17.58 -14.50
C ASN A 302 7.99 -19.05 -14.48
N ALA A 303 6.92 -19.39 -13.76
CA ALA A 303 6.41 -20.75 -13.68
C ALA A 303 4.87 -20.75 -13.64
N ASP A 304 4.27 -21.91 -13.93
CA ASP A 304 2.82 -22.10 -13.80
C ASP A 304 2.38 -21.89 -12.36
N TRP A 305 1.16 -21.39 -12.17
CA TRP A 305 0.53 -21.23 -10.86
C TRP A 305 0.65 -22.50 -10.01
N ARG A 306 0.31 -23.67 -10.58
CA ARG A 306 0.32 -24.97 -9.88
C ARG A 306 1.69 -25.45 -9.47
N ASP A 307 2.75 -24.89 -10.05
CA ASP A 307 4.13 -25.26 -9.78
C ASP A 307 4.72 -24.52 -8.58
N ALA A 308 4.04 -23.52 -8.02
CA ALA A 308 4.52 -22.79 -6.84
C ALA A 308 5.03 -23.69 -5.69
N PRO A 309 4.37 -24.82 -5.32
CA PRO A 309 4.85 -25.72 -4.26
C PRO A 309 6.19 -26.43 -4.57
N ARG A 310 6.65 -26.42 -5.83
CA ARG A 310 7.98 -26.94 -6.20
C ARG A 310 9.13 -26.00 -5.79
N TYR A 311 8.79 -24.75 -5.47
CA TYR A 311 9.74 -23.68 -5.17
C TYR A 311 9.54 -23.07 -3.79
N LEU A 312 8.29 -23.02 -3.31
CA LEU A 312 7.87 -22.35 -2.09
C LEU A 312 7.31 -23.35 -1.07
N ARG A 313 7.47 -23.06 0.22
CA ARG A 313 7.18 -24.02 1.29
C ARG A 313 5.69 -24.35 1.47
N ARG A 314 4.79 -23.35 1.51
CA ARG A 314 3.32 -23.51 1.61
C ARG A 314 2.58 -22.36 0.90
N PRO A 315 2.68 -22.28 -0.44
CA PRO A 315 2.16 -21.14 -1.21
C PRO A 315 0.64 -21.02 -1.28
N PHE A 316 -0.08 -22.12 -1.06
CA PHE A 316 -1.55 -22.18 -1.12
C PHE A 316 -2.22 -22.36 0.23
N ALA A 317 -1.46 -22.26 1.32
CA ALA A 317 -2.03 -22.33 2.65
C ALA A 317 -2.83 -21.04 2.95
N PRO A 318 -3.87 -21.14 3.81
CA PRO A 318 -4.52 -19.99 4.44
C PRO A 318 -3.55 -18.93 4.95
N LEU A 319 -3.97 -17.68 5.04
CA LEU A 319 -3.10 -16.55 5.43
C LEU A 319 -2.32 -16.82 6.73
N ALA A 320 -2.97 -17.43 7.74
CA ALA A 320 -2.36 -17.75 9.03
C ALA A 320 -1.26 -18.83 8.96
N GLN A 321 -1.19 -19.60 7.87
CA GLN A 321 -0.23 -20.70 7.66
C GLN A 321 0.61 -20.51 6.39
N LEU A 322 0.42 -19.39 5.69
CA LEU A 322 1.03 -19.08 4.40
C LEU A 322 2.55 -19.03 4.52
N ARG A 323 3.26 -19.73 3.61
CA ARG A 323 4.72 -19.71 3.55
C ARG A 323 5.21 -19.52 2.12
N LEU A 324 5.74 -18.33 1.87
CA LEU A 324 6.24 -17.87 0.57
C LEU A 324 7.76 -17.75 0.53
N ASP A 325 8.44 -18.18 1.58
CA ASP A 325 9.88 -18.35 1.57
C ASP A 325 10.27 -19.58 0.73
N PRO A 326 11.45 -19.54 0.05
CA PRO A 326 11.87 -20.61 -0.83
C PRO A 326 12.13 -21.90 -0.05
N LEU A 327 11.90 -23.03 -0.71
CA LEU A 327 12.49 -24.31 -0.33
C LEU A 327 14.02 -24.20 -0.46
N ASP A 328 14.74 -24.95 0.36
CA ASP A 328 16.21 -24.87 0.39
C ASP A 328 16.81 -25.19 -1.00
N GLY A 329 17.75 -24.35 -1.44
CA GLY A 329 18.39 -24.46 -2.75
C GLY A 329 17.51 -24.05 -3.95
N LYS A 330 16.29 -23.57 -3.74
CA LYS A 330 15.46 -22.97 -4.80
C LYS A 330 15.64 -21.45 -4.85
N ILE A 331 15.38 -20.86 -6.02
CA ILE A 331 15.25 -19.39 -6.20
C ILE A 331 16.56 -18.59 -5.93
N SER A 332 17.71 -19.26 -5.74
CA SER A 332 19.02 -18.61 -5.61
C SER A 332 19.57 -18.13 -6.96
N LEU A 333 20.26 -16.98 -6.98
CA LEU A 333 20.86 -16.43 -8.20
C LEU A 333 22.33 -16.04 -7.99
N LYS A 334 23.25 -16.69 -8.72
CA LYS A 334 24.68 -16.33 -8.70
C LYS A 334 25.00 -15.19 -9.67
N ALA A 335 24.35 -14.05 -9.49
CA ALA A 335 24.61 -12.83 -10.27
C ALA A 335 24.47 -11.61 -9.38
N PRO A 336 25.36 -10.59 -9.49
CA PRO A 336 25.22 -9.36 -8.72
C PRO A 336 23.91 -8.65 -9.07
N SER A 337 23.37 -7.88 -8.12
CA SER A 337 22.25 -6.98 -8.40
C SER A 337 22.69 -5.89 -9.38
N PRO A 338 21.83 -5.47 -10.33
CA PRO A 338 22.14 -4.36 -11.22
C PRO A 338 22.27 -3.07 -10.42
N ALA A 339 23.20 -2.19 -10.82
CA ALA A 339 23.48 -0.96 -10.10
C ALA A 339 22.26 -0.05 -9.90
N TRP A 340 21.29 -0.04 -10.83
CA TRP A 340 20.09 0.79 -10.71
C TRP A 340 19.20 0.41 -9.51
N MET A 341 19.32 -0.80 -8.97
CA MET A 341 18.51 -1.20 -7.80
C MET A 341 18.95 -0.46 -6.53
N SER A 342 20.21 -0.02 -6.42
CA SER A 342 20.71 0.70 -5.24
C SER A 342 20.17 2.14 -5.13
N ASP A 343 19.43 2.61 -6.12
CA ASP A 343 18.75 3.92 -6.08
C ASP A 343 17.52 3.92 -5.15
N TYR A 344 17.12 2.74 -4.65
CA TYR A 344 15.92 2.52 -3.85
C TYR A 344 16.23 2.22 -2.39
N ALA A 345 15.39 2.75 -1.49
CA ALA A 345 15.57 2.55 -0.05
C ALA A 345 15.43 1.07 0.32
N GLU A 346 16.33 0.53 1.15
CA GLU A 346 16.22 -0.86 1.63
C GLU A 346 16.15 -1.92 0.51
N SER A 347 16.60 -1.61 -0.71
CA SER A 347 16.62 -2.56 -1.83
C SER A 347 17.66 -3.67 -1.66
N ASP A 348 18.65 -3.44 -0.79
CA ASP A 348 19.65 -4.40 -0.34
C ASP A 348 19.10 -5.40 0.70
N LEU A 349 17.91 -5.14 1.24
CA LEU A 349 17.25 -6.00 2.21
C LEU A 349 16.22 -6.91 1.51
N ASP A 350 16.13 -8.16 1.96
CA ASP A 350 15.02 -9.04 1.59
C ASP A 350 13.74 -8.76 2.40
N TYR A 351 12.67 -9.51 2.14
CA TYR A 351 11.39 -9.36 2.83
C TYR A 351 11.48 -9.42 4.35
N GLU A 352 12.41 -10.20 4.93
CA GLU A 352 12.62 -10.30 6.38
C GLU A 352 13.51 -9.18 6.94
N GLY A 353 14.05 -8.31 6.08
CA GLY A 353 14.99 -7.25 6.46
C GLY A 353 16.44 -7.74 6.54
N ARG A 354 16.78 -8.84 5.86
CA ARG A 354 18.14 -9.39 5.86
C ARG A 354 18.89 -8.87 4.64
N THR A 355 20.11 -8.38 4.84
CA THR A 355 20.99 -8.01 3.73
C THR A 355 21.25 -9.22 2.83
N ALA A 356 20.98 -9.07 1.54
CA ALA A 356 21.30 -10.07 0.55
C ALA A 356 22.78 -9.97 0.14
N VAL A 357 23.56 -11.05 0.35
CA VAL A 357 24.99 -11.08 0.02
C VAL A 357 25.23 -11.50 -1.43
N ASP A 358 24.31 -12.28 -1.99
CA ASP A 358 24.29 -12.74 -3.39
C ASP A 358 22.97 -12.30 -4.07
N GLY A 359 22.89 -12.43 -5.38
CA GLY A 359 21.62 -12.27 -6.10
C GLY A 359 20.57 -13.30 -5.65
N TYR A 360 19.30 -12.91 -5.72
CA TYR A 360 18.17 -13.80 -5.45
C TYR A 360 17.00 -13.46 -6.37
N LEU A 361 16.04 -14.38 -6.48
CA LEU A 361 14.77 -14.14 -7.16
C LEU A 361 13.64 -14.09 -6.13
N GLY A 362 12.59 -13.32 -6.39
CA GLY A 362 11.49 -13.15 -5.44
C GLY A 362 11.90 -12.35 -4.20
N ALA A 363 11.01 -12.30 -3.20
CA ALA A 363 11.14 -11.39 -2.06
C ALA A 363 11.98 -11.93 -0.91
N TYR A 364 12.21 -13.23 -0.85
CA TYR A 364 13.06 -13.85 0.18
C TYR A 364 14.37 -14.29 -0.44
N ALA A 365 15.50 -13.78 0.08
CA ALA A 365 16.82 -14.23 -0.38
C ALA A 365 17.14 -15.67 0.06
N ARG A 366 16.46 -16.17 1.09
CA ARG A 366 16.60 -17.53 1.64
C ARG A 366 15.38 -17.91 2.48
N SER A 367 15.29 -19.18 2.91
CA SER A 367 14.20 -19.66 3.76
C SER A 367 14.02 -18.83 5.04
N SER A 368 12.79 -18.74 5.54
CA SER A 368 12.44 -18.01 6.78
C SER A 368 12.03 -18.98 7.88
N SER A 369 12.28 -18.64 9.14
CA SER A 369 11.75 -19.38 10.29
C SER A 369 10.39 -18.85 10.74
N ARG A 370 9.94 -17.71 10.21
CA ARG A 370 8.72 -16.99 10.64
C ARG A 370 7.63 -17.11 9.58
N LEU A 371 6.38 -17.04 10.01
CA LEU A 371 5.27 -16.80 9.08
C LEU A 371 5.28 -15.33 8.64
N PRO A 372 4.96 -15.01 7.37
CA PRO A 372 4.87 -13.63 6.91
C PRO A 372 3.93 -12.77 7.76
N ILE A 373 2.84 -13.38 8.25
CA ILE A 373 1.79 -12.68 9.02
C ILE A 373 2.23 -12.29 10.44
N GLU A 374 3.26 -12.94 11.00
CA GLU A 374 3.78 -12.63 12.34
C GLU A 374 4.34 -11.20 12.46
N ARG A 375 4.61 -10.53 11.34
CA ARG A 375 4.97 -9.11 11.32
C ARG A 375 3.88 -8.20 11.88
N TRP A 376 2.60 -8.58 11.72
CA TRP A 376 1.43 -7.78 12.12
C TRP A 376 0.65 -8.38 13.27
N LEU A 377 0.83 -9.68 13.50
CA LEU A 377 0.29 -10.41 14.62
C LEU A 377 1.39 -10.58 15.65
N GLY A 378 1.30 -9.90 16.80
CA GLY A 378 2.11 -10.28 17.96
C GLY A 378 2.00 -11.81 18.18
N LYS A 379 3.04 -12.44 18.74
CA LYS A 379 3.15 -13.92 18.87
C LYS A 379 1.89 -14.62 19.44
N SER A 380 0.99 -13.90 20.12
CA SER A 380 -0.25 -14.37 20.73
C SER A 380 -1.54 -14.17 19.90
N ALA A 381 -1.53 -13.49 18.74
CA ALA A 381 -2.76 -13.01 18.07
C ALA A 381 -3.16 -13.76 16.79
N LEU A 382 -2.49 -14.88 16.46
CA LEU A 382 -2.71 -15.67 15.23
C LEU A 382 -4.14 -16.22 15.05
N GLN A 383 -4.99 -16.22 16.07
CA GLN A 383 -6.31 -16.86 16.04
C GLN A 383 -7.49 -15.94 15.66
N GLY A 384 -7.32 -14.61 15.63
CA GLY A 384 -8.47 -13.68 15.54
C GLY A 384 -8.58 -12.84 14.27
N LEU A 385 -7.68 -13.02 13.28
CA LEU A 385 -7.62 -12.15 12.10
C LEU A 385 -8.40 -12.67 10.88
N ILE A 386 -8.96 -13.87 10.98
CA ILE A 386 -9.68 -14.52 9.89
C ILE A 386 -11.16 -14.16 10.03
N VAL A 387 -11.56 -13.06 9.41
CA VAL A 387 -12.97 -12.84 9.07
C VAL A 387 -13.28 -13.82 7.93
N ASP A 388 -13.89 -14.95 8.29
CA ASP A 388 -14.52 -15.97 7.45
C ASP A 388 -13.76 -16.37 6.16
N GLU A 389 -12.85 -17.34 6.28
CA GLU A 389 -12.38 -18.18 5.17
C GLU A 389 -13.35 -19.36 4.86
N LYS A 390 -14.66 -19.17 5.01
CA LYS A 390 -15.67 -20.12 4.50
C LYS A 390 -16.39 -19.57 3.29
#